data_AF-R7TIB0-F1
#
_entry.id   AF-R7TIB0-F1
#
_cell.length_a   1.000
_cell.length_b   1.000
_cell.length_c   1.000
_cell.angle_alpha   90.00
_cell.angle_beta   90.00
_cell.angle_gamma   90.00
#
_symmetry.space_group_name_H-M   'P 1'
#
loop_
_entity.id
_entity.type
_entity.pdbx_description
1 polymer ?
#
loop_
_entity_poly.entity_id
_entity_poly.type
_entity_poly.pdbx_seq_one_letter_code
_entity_poly.pdbx_strand_id
1 'polypeptide(L)' 'PHQFGFQPGRNTTQARVSIIDRISRAFEQGKVTIGVLLDFQKAFNTIQYKILLSKL' A
#
# COMPACT_ATOMS: atom_id res chain seq x y z
N PRO A 1 2.20 1.87 10.03
CA PRO A 1 1.00 2.27 9.25
C PRO A 1 1.37 2.82 7.86
N HIS A 2 1.19 2.02 6.81
CA HIS A 2 1.51 2.38 5.40
C HIS A 2 0.26 2.49 4.51
N GLN A 3 -0.92 2.71 5.10
CA GLN A 3 -2.11 3.06 4.35
C GLN A 3 -2.11 4.57 4.06
N PHE A 4 -2.16 4.93 2.79
CA PHE A 4 -2.13 6.33 2.34
C PHE A 4 -3.45 6.79 1.70
N GLY A 5 -4.24 5.86 1.16
CA GLY A 5 -5.57 6.15 0.61
C GLY A 5 -6.65 6.20 1.68
N PHE A 6 -7.65 7.06 1.49
CA PHE A 6 -8.81 7.21 2.38
C PHE A 6 -8.45 7.50 3.85
N GLN A 7 -7.36 8.26 4.07
CA GLN A 7 -6.90 8.64 5.40
C GLN A 7 -6.74 10.17 5.49
N PRO A 8 -7.34 10.84 6.48
CA PRO A 8 -7.13 12.27 6.69
C PRO A 8 -5.65 12.61 6.91
N GLY A 9 -5.18 13.71 6.33
CA GLY A 9 -3.79 14.15 6.45
C GLY A 9 -2.76 13.30 5.71
N ARG A 10 -3.20 12.33 4.88
CA ARG A 10 -2.32 11.53 4.02
C ARG A 10 -2.63 11.73 2.54
N ASN A 11 -1.61 11.60 1.69
CA ASN A 11 -1.74 11.77 0.24
C ASN A 11 -0.84 10.81 -0.56
N THR A 12 -1.02 10.82 -1.88
CA THR A 12 -0.28 9.98 -2.83
C THR A 12 1.20 10.30 -2.89
N THR A 13 1.59 11.56 -2.65
CA THR A 13 3.00 11.98 -2.61
C THR A 13 3.75 11.28 -1.49
N GLN A 14 3.16 11.17 -0.30
CA GLN A 14 3.76 10.44 0.82
C GLN A 14 3.93 8.94 0.53
N ALA A 15 2.97 8.32 -0.17
CA ALA A 15 3.10 6.93 -0.61
C ALA A 15 4.30 6.74 -1.55
N ARG A 16 4.45 7.66 -2.51
CA ARG A 16 5.58 7.66 -3.46
C ARG A 16 6.91 7.85 -2.75
N VAL A 17 7.01 8.83 -1.86
CA VAL A 17 8.23 9.09 -1.07
C VAL A 17 8.61 7.83 -0.27
N SER A 18 7.64 7.17 0.36
CA SER A 18 7.89 5.94 1.13
C SER A 18 8.46 4.80 0.28
N ILE A 19 8.04 4.66 -0.97
CA ILE A 19 8.56 3.63 -1.88
C ILE A 19 9.98 3.97 -2.33
N ILE A 20 10.21 5.20 -2.79
CA ILE A 20 11.52 5.67 -3.24
C ILE A 20 12.55 5.51 -2.14
N ASP A 21 12.23 6.00 -0.94
CA ASP A 21 13.08 5.93 0.24
C ASP A 21 13.45 4.48 0.62
N ARG A 22 12.50 3.53 0.49
CA ARG A 22 12.79 2.11 0.72
C ARG A 22 13.72 1.51 -0.34
N ILE A 23 13.51 1.86 -1.61
CA ILE A 23 14.37 1.41 -2.72
C ILE A 23 15.78 1.97 -2.56
N SER A 24 15.91 3.28 -2.30
CA SER A 24 17.21 3.95 -2.12
C SER A 24 18.03 3.32 -1.00
N ARG A 25 17.42 3.06 0.17
CA ARG A 25 18.13 2.39 1.28
C ARG A 25 18.54 0.97 0.95
N ALA A 26 17.70 0.21 0.24
CA ALA A 26 18.05 -1.15 -0.15
C ALA A 26 19.22 -1.14 -1.16
N PHE A 27 19.21 -0.20 -2.09
CA PHE A 27 20.28 0.02 -3.05
C PHE A 27 21.61 0.38 -2.36
N GLU A 28 21.60 1.33 -1.43
CA GLU A 28 22.77 1.72 -0.62
C GLU A 28 23.37 0.55 0.18
N GLN A 29 22.52 -0.41 0.58
CA GLN A 29 22.94 -1.60 1.32
C GLN A 29 23.34 -2.78 0.42
N GLY A 30 23.39 -2.59 -0.91
CA GLY A 30 23.71 -3.66 -1.86
C GLY A 30 22.65 -4.76 -1.92
N LYS A 31 21.41 -4.48 -1.49
CA LYS A 31 20.32 -5.46 -1.46
C LYS A 31 19.53 -5.44 -2.76
N VAL A 32 19.10 -6.62 -3.20
CA VAL A 32 18.14 -6.76 -4.29
C VAL A 32 16.75 -6.30 -3.83
N THR A 33 16.10 -5.50 -4.66
CA THR A 33 14.73 -5.00 -4.41
C THR A 33 13.78 -5.56 -5.46
N ILE A 34 12.62 -6.07 -5.03
CA ILE A 34 11.57 -6.58 -5.90
C ILE A 34 10.29 -5.79 -5.62
N GLY A 35 9.71 -5.23 -6.68
CA GLY A 35 8.40 -4.58 -6.64
C GLY A 35 7.30 -5.54 -7.06
N VAL A 36 6.28 -5.71 -6.22
CA VAL A 36 5.06 -6.45 -6.57
C VAL A 36 3.91 -5.46 -6.64
N LEU A 37 3.36 -5.28 -7.84
CA LEU A 37 2.20 -4.41 -8.06
C LEU A 37 0.93 -5.27 -8.03
N LEU A 38 0.01 -4.95 -7.13
CA LEU A 38 -1.24 -5.66 -6.94
C LEU A 38 -2.40 -4.68 -7.12
N ASP A 39 -3.46 -5.15 -7.79
CA ASP A 39 -4.72 -4.44 -7.90
C ASP A 39 -5.89 -5.41 -7.78
N PHE A 40 -7.03 -4.92 -7.30
CA PHE A 40 -8.22 -5.74 -7.07
C PHE A 40 -9.30 -5.45 -8.12
N GLN A 41 -9.77 -6.50 -8.80
CA GLN A 41 -10.89 -6.37 -9.70
C GLN A 41 -12.20 -6.11 -8.93
N LYS A 42 -12.88 -5.00 -9.26
CA LYS A 42 -14.18 -4.61 -8.69
C LYS A 42 -14.20 -4.65 -7.15
N ALA A 43 -13.13 -4.15 -6.50
CA ALA A 43 -12.87 -4.30 -5.07
C ALA A 43 -14.08 -4.05 -4.13
N PHE A 44 -14.91 -3.05 -4.44
CA PHE A 44 -16.08 -2.72 -3.62
C PHE A 44 -17.30 -3.61 -3.87
N ASN A 45 -17.41 -4.21 -5.06
CA ASN A 45 -18.50 -5.14 -5.39
C ASN A 45 -18.22 -6.55 -4.88
N THR A 46 -16.96 -6.90 -4.66
CA THR A 46 -16.52 -8.26 -4.29
C THR A 46 -16.24 -8.43 -2.80
N ILE A 47 -16.65 -7.47 -1.97
CA ILE A 47 -16.48 -7.54 -0.51
C ILE A 47 -17.39 -8.62 0.07
N GLN A 48 -16.81 -9.56 0.83
CA GLN A 48 -17.58 -10.55 1.56
C GLN A 48 -18.21 -9.93 2.82
N TYR A 49 -19.53 -9.79 2.83
CA TYR A 49 -20.28 -9.11 3.90
C TYR A 49 -20.06 -9.71 5.31
N LYS A 50 -19.96 -11.04 5.43
CA LYS A 50 -19.68 -11.69 6.73
C LYS A 50 -18.35 -11.23 7.32
N ILE A 51 -17.31 -11.14 6.48
CA ILE A 51 -15.99 -10.68 6.90
C ILE A 51 -16.02 -9.18 7.21
N LEU A 52 -16.69 -8.37 6.38
CA LEU A 52 -16.81 -6.94 6.61
C LEU A 52 -17.46 -6.63 7.96
N LEU A 53 -18.63 -7.24 8.24
CA LEU A 53 -19.37 -7.00 9.49
C LEU A 53 -18.60 -7.45 10.73
N SER A 54 -17.74 -8.47 10.63
CA SER A 54 -16.88 -8.91 11.74
C SER A 54 -15.70 -7.96 12.04
N LYS A 55 -15.36 -7.07 11.10
CA LYS A 55 -14.23 -6.14 11.20
C LYS A 55 -14.65 -4.70 11.54
N LEU A 56 -15.95 -4.41 11.46
CA LEU A 56 -16.56 -3.17 11.95
C LEU A 56 -16.77 -3.28 13.47
#